data_AF-X0VXP4-F1
#
_entry.id   AF-X0VXP4-F1
#
_cell.length_a   1.000
_cell.length_b   1.000
_cell.length_c   1.000
_cell.angle_alpha   90.00
_cell.angle_beta   90.00
_cell.angle_gamma   90.00
#
_symmetry.space_group_name_H-M   'P 1'
#
loop_
_entity.id
_entity.type
_entity.pdbx_description
1 polymer ?
#
loop_
_entity_poly.entity_id
_entity_poly.type
_entity_poly.pdbx_seq_one_letter_code
_entity_poly.pdbx_strand_id
1 'polypeptide(L)'
;ALSDAFDALLQAHPVLGGHLEQGSDDRWEIVLDDLMHPGIEVVELDGGAEAPPLIFDQTVSLVHLRLTVRDGKSQPTLYIHHSLADGHHQFSLIEELFSTYTDLVTTGSAPPITVHSAPEPLEVILANRGVEKKARSGLERLLAAMFVYDIPPSRRAPSDVNPIQPQRVPMEYCTLSEQDTENIIGFCRAHKLGLNSLLSAAVLMAEWQLRKTPNIPVPYVYPVDLRYLLSPPVSATECTNPVGIATYLAEIVRGTDVV
;
A
#
# COMPACT_ATOMS: atom_id res chain seq x y z
N ALA A 1 21.62 3.86 -16.09
CA ALA A 1 21.42 2.87 -15.03
C ALA A 1 20.03 2.93 -14.42
N LEU A 2 19.67 3.94 -13.60
CA LEU A 2 18.32 3.97 -13.00
C LEU A 2 17.21 4.14 -14.05
N SER A 3 17.42 4.99 -15.06
CA SER A 3 16.51 5.12 -16.20
C SER A 3 16.31 3.79 -16.91
N ASP A 4 17.40 3.13 -17.32
CA ASP A 4 17.33 1.85 -18.01
C ASP A 4 16.68 0.74 -17.17
N ALA A 5 16.86 0.77 -15.84
CA ALA A 5 16.19 -0.16 -14.93
C ALA A 5 14.68 0.09 -14.85
N PHE A 6 14.26 1.36 -14.88
CA PHE A 6 12.85 1.72 -14.92
C PHE A 6 12.23 1.37 -16.28
N ASP A 7 12.93 1.61 -17.38
CA ASP A 7 12.49 1.19 -18.72
C ASP A 7 12.37 -0.34 -18.81
N ALA A 8 13.31 -1.08 -18.23
CA ALA A 8 13.24 -2.54 -18.14
C ALA A 8 12.03 -3.01 -17.31
N LEU A 9 11.72 -2.35 -16.19
CA LEU A 9 10.54 -2.65 -15.38
C LEU A 9 9.24 -2.42 -16.18
N LEU A 10 9.14 -1.31 -16.91
CA LEU A 10 7.98 -1.01 -17.76
C LEU A 10 7.83 -2.00 -18.91
N GLN A 11 8.95 -2.48 -19.47
CA GLN A 11 8.95 -3.53 -20.49
C GLN A 11 8.54 -4.89 -19.92
N ALA A 12 8.99 -5.23 -18.70
CA ALA A 12 8.61 -6.45 -18.02
C ALA A 12 7.12 -6.44 -17.60
N HIS A 13 6.59 -5.27 -17.20
CA HIS A 13 5.22 -5.10 -16.73
C HIS A 13 4.48 -4.00 -17.52
N PRO A 14 4.04 -4.26 -18.77
CA PRO A 14 3.47 -3.23 -19.64
C PRO A 14 2.26 -2.50 -19.07
N VAL A 15 1.50 -3.14 -18.18
CA VAL A 15 0.34 -2.53 -17.50
C VAL A 15 0.69 -1.28 -16.69
N LEU A 16 1.96 -1.13 -16.27
CA LEU A 16 2.45 0.03 -15.55
C LEU A 16 2.49 1.30 -16.42
N GLY A 17 2.58 1.14 -17.74
CA GLY A 17 2.60 2.24 -18.72
C GLY A 17 1.21 2.63 -19.22
N GLY A 18 0.15 2.34 -18.45
CA GLY A 18 -1.22 2.71 -18.82
C GLY A 18 -1.79 3.86 -17.99
N HIS A 19 -3.03 4.19 -18.30
CA HIS A 19 -3.89 5.16 -17.61
C HIS A 19 -5.29 4.57 -17.36
N LEU A 20 -6.09 5.28 -16.59
CA LEU A 20 -7.49 4.97 -16.33
C LEU A 20 -8.40 5.81 -17.23
N GLU A 21 -9.27 5.13 -17.98
CA GLU A 21 -10.38 5.76 -18.71
C GLU A 21 -11.72 5.33 -18.12
N GLN A 22 -12.68 6.25 -18.11
CA GLN A 22 -14.05 5.91 -17.73
C GLN A 22 -14.85 5.55 -18.99
N GLY A 23 -15.31 4.31 -19.04
CA GLY A 23 -16.15 3.78 -20.11
C GLY A 23 -17.55 4.38 -20.09
N SER A 24 -18.32 4.10 -21.15
CA SER A 24 -19.70 4.58 -21.31
C SER A 24 -20.70 4.06 -20.26
N ASP A 25 -20.30 3.05 -19.49
CA ASP A 25 -21.08 2.44 -18.41
C ASP A 25 -20.62 2.90 -17.02
N ASP A 26 -19.89 4.02 -16.96
CA ASP A 26 -19.30 4.63 -15.77
C ASP A 26 -18.24 3.77 -15.06
N ARG A 27 -17.82 2.63 -15.63
CA ARG A 27 -16.72 1.81 -15.11
C ARG A 27 -15.37 2.35 -15.54
N TRP A 28 -14.35 2.06 -14.74
CA TRP A 28 -12.97 2.43 -15.04
C TRP A 28 -12.21 1.25 -15.61
N GLU A 29 -11.47 1.49 -16.67
CA GLU A 29 -10.64 0.51 -17.37
C GLU A 29 -9.19 0.98 -17.39
N ILE A 30 -8.24 0.03 -17.33
CA ILE A 30 -6.83 0.32 -17.55
C ILE A 30 -6.58 0.22 -19.05
N VAL A 31 -6.21 1.35 -19.65
CA VAL A 31 -5.88 1.46 -21.07
C VAL A 31 -4.36 1.56 -21.18
N LEU A 32 -3.76 0.84 -22.13
CA LEU A 32 -2.33 0.91 -22.39
C LEU A 32 -2.04 2.03 -23.38
N ASP A 33 -1.02 2.82 -23.10
CA ASP A 33 -0.55 3.82 -24.03
C ASP A 33 0.30 3.19 -25.14
N ASP A 34 0.04 3.57 -26.38
CA ASP A 34 0.90 3.23 -27.53
C ASP A 34 2.21 4.06 -27.53
N LEU A 35 2.29 5.07 -26.67
CA LEU A 35 3.43 5.99 -26.55
C LEU A 35 4.40 5.52 -25.47
N MET A 36 5.69 5.80 -25.68
CA MET A 36 6.69 5.54 -24.65
C MET A 36 6.40 6.41 -23.42
N HIS A 37 6.45 5.78 -22.24
CA HIS A 37 6.34 6.47 -20.95
C HIS A 37 7.38 7.61 -20.88
N PRO A 38 7.07 8.77 -20.25
CA PRO A 38 7.95 9.94 -20.18
C PRO A 38 9.27 9.74 -19.39
N GLY A 39 9.56 8.52 -18.93
CA GLY A 39 10.75 8.17 -18.16
C GLY A 39 10.75 8.71 -16.73
N ILE A 40 11.96 8.92 -16.20
CA ILE A 40 12.21 9.40 -14.83
C ILE A 40 12.21 10.94 -14.80
N GLU A 41 11.54 11.52 -13.82
CA GLU A 41 11.68 12.94 -13.51
C GLU A 41 12.85 13.15 -12.54
N VAL A 42 13.86 13.92 -12.94
CA VAL A 42 14.98 14.28 -12.07
C VAL A 42 14.81 15.71 -11.57
N VAL A 43 14.84 15.88 -10.25
CA VAL A 43 14.68 17.18 -9.57
C VAL A 43 15.93 17.44 -8.72
N GLU A 44 16.72 18.44 -9.12
CA GLU A 44 17.88 18.93 -8.37
C GLU A 44 17.44 20.08 -7.44
N LEU A 45 17.73 19.97 -6.14
CA LEU A 45 17.33 20.92 -5.11
C LEU A 45 18.53 21.33 -4.24
N ASP A 46 18.66 22.63 -4.00
CA ASP A 46 19.67 23.18 -3.11
C ASP A 46 19.07 23.55 -1.74
N GLY A 47 19.75 23.16 -0.66
CA GLY A 47 19.40 23.57 0.70
C GLY A 47 17.93 23.31 1.06
N GLY A 48 17.20 24.38 1.41
CA GLY A 48 15.80 24.31 1.85
C GLY A 48 14.74 24.39 0.73
N ALA A 49 15.12 24.33 -0.55
CA ALA A 49 14.19 24.46 -1.66
C ALA A 49 13.11 23.36 -1.64
N GLU A 50 11.84 23.74 -1.87
CA GLU A 50 10.75 22.78 -2.02
C GLU A 50 10.78 22.14 -3.41
N ALA A 51 10.46 20.85 -3.49
CA ALA A 51 10.30 20.18 -4.76
C ALA A 51 9.06 20.73 -5.49
N PRO A 52 9.07 20.82 -6.83
CA PRO A 52 7.85 21.13 -7.58
C PRO A 52 6.77 20.10 -7.26
N PRO A 53 5.49 20.48 -7.20
CA PRO A 53 4.42 19.54 -6.91
C PRO A 53 4.38 18.42 -7.96
N LEU A 54 4.07 17.21 -7.52
CA LEU A 54 3.66 16.14 -8.43
C LEU A 54 2.18 16.30 -8.72
N ILE A 55 1.84 16.25 -10.00
CA ILE A 55 0.46 16.19 -10.46
C ILE A 55 0.17 14.73 -10.78
N PHE A 56 -0.65 14.10 -9.96
CA PHE A 56 -1.14 12.76 -10.22
C PHE A 56 -2.48 12.86 -10.94
N ASP A 57 -2.49 12.49 -12.21
CA ASP A 57 -3.70 12.38 -13.01
C ASP A 57 -3.81 10.95 -13.51
N GLN A 58 -4.77 10.21 -12.94
CA GLN A 58 -4.98 8.81 -13.29
C GLN A 58 -5.36 8.61 -14.76
N THR A 59 -5.85 9.66 -15.44
CA THR A 59 -6.19 9.64 -16.87
C THR A 59 -4.99 9.87 -17.78
N VAL A 60 -3.80 10.10 -17.20
CA VAL A 60 -2.55 10.37 -17.92
C VAL A 60 -1.48 9.33 -17.62
N SER A 61 -1.28 8.95 -16.36
CA SER A 61 -0.33 7.89 -16.00
C SER A 61 -0.68 7.29 -14.65
N LEU A 62 -0.38 5.99 -14.50
CA LEU A 62 -0.54 5.26 -13.24
C LEU A 62 0.78 5.01 -12.51
N VAL A 63 1.93 5.34 -13.12
CA VAL A 63 3.24 5.18 -12.50
C VAL A 63 4.10 6.43 -12.72
N HIS A 64 4.83 6.85 -11.69
CA HIS A 64 5.83 7.90 -11.79
C HIS A 64 7.07 7.52 -11.01
N LEU A 65 8.26 7.72 -11.57
CA LEU A 65 9.52 7.64 -10.84
C LEU A 65 10.16 9.02 -10.80
N ARG A 66 10.28 9.59 -9.61
CA ARG A 66 10.99 10.85 -9.39
C ARG A 66 12.29 10.59 -8.63
N LEU A 67 13.40 11.07 -9.17
CA LEU A 67 14.68 11.14 -8.49
C LEU A 67 14.90 12.56 -7.97
N THR A 68 14.74 12.75 -6.66
CA THR A 68 15.10 14.03 -6.03
C THR A 68 16.54 13.98 -5.57
N VAL A 69 17.38 14.90 -6.02
CA VAL A 69 18.77 15.05 -5.58
C VAL A 69 18.86 16.32 -4.77
N ARG A 70 19.22 16.19 -3.48
CA ARG A 70 19.35 17.31 -2.56
C ARG A 70 20.71 17.29 -1.90
N ASP A 71 21.48 18.36 -2.06
CA ASP A 71 22.83 18.51 -1.50
C ASP A 71 23.70 17.26 -1.78
N GLY A 72 23.61 16.72 -3.00
CA GLY A 72 24.32 15.50 -3.42
C GLY A 72 23.73 14.18 -2.93
N LYS A 73 22.59 14.19 -2.21
CA LYS A 73 21.88 12.98 -1.76
C LYS A 73 20.70 12.66 -2.67
N SER A 74 20.75 11.49 -3.30
CA SER A 74 19.68 10.97 -4.14
C SER A 74 18.56 10.30 -3.33
N GLN A 75 17.33 10.64 -3.67
CA GLN A 75 16.10 10.13 -3.07
C GLN A 75 15.12 9.72 -4.19
N PRO A 76 15.22 8.49 -4.71
CA PRO A 76 14.24 7.97 -5.65
C PRO A 76 12.92 7.71 -4.93
N THR A 77 11.80 8.11 -5.55
CA THR A 77 10.45 7.81 -5.09
C THR A 77 9.63 7.29 -6.26
N LEU A 78 9.15 6.05 -6.12
CA LEU A 78 8.24 5.41 -7.06
C LEU A 78 6.80 5.60 -6.58
N TYR A 79 5.95 6.13 -7.44
CA TYR A 79 4.52 6.31 -7.23
C TYR A 79 3.79 5.32 -8.13
N ILE A 80 2.89 4.53 -7.56
CA ILE A 80 2.09 3.55 -8.29
C ILE A 80 0.63 3.75 -7.87
N HIS A 81 -0.26 3.87 -8.85
CA HIS A 81 -1.69 3.94 -8.60
C HIS A 81 -2.18 2.62 -7.99
N HIS A 82 -2.92 2.69 -6.88
CA HIS A 82 -3.27 1.50 -6.09
C HIS A 82 -4.20 0.51 -6.83
N SER A 83 -4.79 0.91 -7.96
CA SER A 83 -5.54 -0.01 -8.85
C SER A 83 -4.63 -1.08 -9.48
N LEU A 84 -3.34 -0.81 -9.63
CA LEU A 84 -2.38 -1.73 -10.25
C LEU A 84 -1.83 -2.76 -9.25
N ALA A 85 -1.58 -2.33 -8.02
CA ALA A 85 -0.79 -3.10 -7.07
C ALA A 85 -1.12 -2.73 -5.62
N ASP A 86 -1.28 -3.74 -4.77
CA ASP A 86 -1.23 -3.58 -3.31
C ASP A 86 0.20 -3.41 -2.79
N GLY A 87 0.37 -3.21 -1.48
CA GLY A 87 1.69 -3.02 -0.88
C GLY A 87 2.67 -4.17 -1.15
N HIS A 88 2.22 -5.43 -1.12
CA HIS A 88 3.10 -6.57 -1.38
C HIS A 88 3.57 -6.58 -2.84
N HIS A 89 2.65 -6.36 -3.77
CA HIS A 89 2.94 -6.25 -5.19
C HIS A 89 3.89 -5.07 -5.46
N GLN A 90 3.62 -3.88 -4.91
CA GLN A 90 4.48 -2.71 -5.05
C GLN A 90 5.91 -2.97 -4.54
N PHE A 91 6.08 -3.66 -3.41
CA PHE A 91 7.41 -4.03 -2.91
C PHE A 91 8.17 -4.95 -3.88
N SER A 92 7.51 -5.93 -4.49
CA SER A 92 8.15 -6.79 -5.49
C SER A 92 8.61 -6.00 -6.73
N LEU A 93 7.84 -5.01 -7.18
CA LEU A 93 8.25 -4.12 -8.29
C LEU A 93 9.46 -3.25 -7.91
N ILE A 94 9.51 -2.78 -6.66
CA ILE A 94 10.66 -2.04 -6.13
C ILE A 94 11.91 -2.93 -6.06
N GLU A 95 11.77 -4.17 -5.57
CA GLU A 95 12.86 -5.14 -5.54
C GLU A 95 13.40 -5.43 -6.95
N GLU A 96 12.53 -5.64 -7.94
CA GLU A 96 12.91 -5.86 -9.33
C GLU A 96 13.64 -4.64 -9.94
N LEU A 97 13.11 -3.42 -9.72
CA LEU A 97 13.75 -2.18 -10.15
C LEU A 97 15.17 -2.05 -9.61
N PHE A 98 15.34 -2.24 -8.30
CA PHE A 98 16.65 -2.07 -7.66
C PHE A 98 17.60 -3.24 -7.94
N SER A 99 17.09 -4.46 -8.16
CA SER A 99 17.91 -5.57 -8.65
C SER A 99 18.48 -5.26 -10.03
N THR A 100 17.62 -4.83 -10.97
CA THR A 100 18.03 -4.47 -12.33
C THR A 100 18.99 -3.29 -12.34
N TYR A 101 18.71 -2.25 -11.54
CA TYR A 101 19.62 -1.13 -11.34
C TYR A 101 20.99 -1.59 -10.82
N THR A 102 21.01 -2.50 -9.84
CA THR A 102 22.24 -3.03 -9.26
C THR A 102 23.04 -3.81 -10.30
N ASP A 103 22.40 -4.67 -11.10
CA ASP A 103 23.06 -5.42 -12.17
C ASP A 103 23.66 -4.48 -13.22
N LEU A 104 22.92 -3.46 -13.63
CA LEU A 104 23.39 -2.44 -14.58
C LEU A 104 24.61 -1.67 -14.06
N VAL A 105 24.61 -1.27 -12.78
CA VAL A 105 25.74 -0.52 -12.20
C VAL A 105 26.95 -1.41 -11.96
N THR A 106 26.75 -2.67 -11.57
CA THR A 106 27.84 -3.56 -11.15
C THR A 106 28.44 -4.35 -12.30
N THR A 107 27.64 -4.74 -13.30
CA THR A 107 28.06 -5.59 -14.42
C THR A 107 28.00 -4.87 -15.77
N GLY A 108 27.28 -3.76 -15.87
CA GLY A 108 27.05 -3.04 -17.12
C GLY A 108 25.96 -3.65 -18.01
N SER A 109 25.24 -4.66 -17.52
CA SER A 109 24.18 -5.35 -18.27
C SER A 109 22.97 -5.65 -17.38
N ALA A 110 21.77 -5.44 -17.91
CA ALA A 110 20.52 -5.87 -17.29
C ALA A 110 20.27 -7.37 -17.54
N PRO A 111 19.52 -8.06 -16.66
CA PRO A 111 19.04 -9.40 -16.93
C PRO A 111 18.09 -9.42 -18.13
N PRO A 112 17.91 -10.59 -18.80
CA PRO A 112 16.92 -10.74 -19.86
C PRO A 112 15.51 -10.40 -19.35
N ILE A 113 14.78 -9.57 -20.09
CA ILE A 113 13.43 -9.14 -19.74
C ILE A 113 12.44 -10.26 -20.07
N THR A 114 11.61 -10.61 -19.09
CA THR A 114 10.44 -11.47 -19.28
C THR A 114 9.20 -10.58 -19.22
N VAL A 115 8.40 -10.55 -20.29
CA VAL A 115 7.17 -9.78 -20.32
C VAL A 115 6.07 -10.56 -19.59
N HIS A 116 5.49 -9.93 -18.57
CA HIS A 116 4.40 -10.46 -17.76
C HIS A 116 3.05 -10.02 -18.33
N SER A 117 2.06 -10.90 -18.22
CA SER A 117 0.66 -10.54 -18.48
C SER A 117 0.17 -9.55 -17.42
N ALA A 118 -0.89 -8.79 -17.75
CA ALA A 118 -1.53 -7.94 -16.76
C ALA A 118 -2.01 -8.77 -15.56
N PRO A 119 -1.85 -8.26 -14.33
CA PRO A 119 -2.33 -8.92 -13.12
C PRO A 119 -3.85 -9.08 -13.17
N GLU A 120 -4.35 -10.24 -12.77
CA GLU A 120 -5.78 -10.50 -12.66
C GLU A 120 -6.38 -9.73 -11.48
N PRO A 121 -7.62 -9.24 -11.57
CA PRO A 121 -8.30 -8.67 -10.42
C PRO A 121 -8.70 -9.77 -9.43
N LEU A 122 -8.82 -9.42 -8.15
CA LEU A 122 -9.08 -10.38 -7.07
C LEU A 122 -10.37 -11.18 -7.32
N GLU A 123 -11.42 -10.56 -7.83
CA GLU A 123 -12.69 -11.23 -8.12
C GLU A 123 -12.54 -12.37 -9.14
N VAL A 124 -11.64 -12.24 -10.13
CA VAL A 124 -11.36 -13.29 -11.11
C VAL A 124 -10.58 -14.42 -10.44
N ILE A 125 -9.55 -14.07 -9.67
CA ILE A 125 -8.75 -15.03 -8.88
C ILE A 125 -9.63 -15.87 -7.93
N LEU A 126 -10.61 -15.22 -7.28
CA LEU A 126 -11.57 -15.85 -6.38
C LEU A 126 -12.58 -16.73 -7.14
N ALA A 127 -13.16 -16.22 -8.22
CA ALA A 127 -14.12 -16.96 -9.05
C ALA A 127 -13.50 -18.24 -9.63
N ASN A 128 -12.25 -18.17 -10.09
CA ASN A 128 -11.49 -19.31 -10.61
C ASN A 128 -11.24 -20.41 -9.54
N ARG A 129 -11.39 -20.06 -8.25
CA ARG A 129 -11.28 -21.00 -7.11
C ARG A 129 -12.64 -21.38 -6.53
N GLY A 130 -13.74 -21.06 -7.23
CA GLY A 130 -15.10 -21.36 -6.78
C GLY A 130 -15.56 -20.52 -5.59
N VAL A 131 -14.92 -19.38 -5.31
CA VAL A 131 -15.35 -18.47 -4.26
C VAL A 131 -16.39 -17.51 -4.83
N GLU A 132 -17.63 -17.69 -4.38
CA GLU A 132 -18.75 -16.86 -4.83
C GLU A 132 -18.88 -15.57 -4.01
N LYS A 133 -19.11 -14.45 -4.70
CA LYS A 133 -19.46 -13.18 -4.07
C LYS A 133 -20.83 -13.30 -3.42
N LYS A 134 -20.87 -13.19 -2.10
CA LYS A 134 -22.12 -13.18 -1.32
C LYS A 134 -22.73 -11.78 -1.27
N ALA A 135 -24.03 -11.72 -1.02
CA ALA A 135 -24.76 -10.45 -0.83
C ALA A 135 -24.30 -9.66 0.42
N ARG A 136 -23.62 -10.33 1.36
CA ARG A 136 -23.03 -9.70 2.55
C ARG A 136 -21.57 -10.08 2.63
N SER A 137 -20.72 -9.09 2.86
CA SER A 137 -19.28 -9.26 3.06
C SER A 137 -18.93 -9.71 4.49
N GLY A 138 -19.84 -9.51 5.44
CA GLY A 138 -19.58 -9.68 6.87
C GLY A 138 -19.09 -8.39 7.54
N LEU A 139 -18.52 -7.46 6.76
CA LEU A 139 -18.10 -6.14 7.24
C LEU A 139 -19.28 -5.32 7.75
N GLU A 140 -20.49 -5.57 7.25
CA GLU A 140 -21.71 -4.84 7.66
C GLU A 140 -22.00 -5.02 9.15
N ARG A 141 -21.59 -6.14 9.77
CA ARG A 141 -21.73 -6.37 11.22
C ARG A 141 -20.82 -5.44 12.02
N LEU A 142 -19.60 -5.20 11.52
CA LEU A 142 -18.66 -4.27 12.16
C LEU A 142 -19.08 -2.83 11.93
N LEU A 143 -19.52 -2.47 10.71
CA LEU A 143 -19.97 -1.11 10.40
C LEU A 143 -21.08 -0.65 11.34
N ALA A 144 -22.05 -1.52 11.64
CA ALA A 144 -23.07 -1.21 12.64
C ALA A 144 -22.47 -0.84 14.01
N ALA A 145 -21.46 -1.58 14.49
CA ALA A 145 -20.75 -1.24 15.71
C ALA A 145 -19.98 0.09 15.58
N MET A 146 -19.36 0.37 14.43
CA MET A 146 -18.66 1.65 14.20
C MET A 146 -19.58 2.86 14.27
N PHE A 147 -20.83 2.75 13.83
CA PHE A 147 -21.82 3.84 13.84
C PHE A 147 -22.67 3.91 15.12
N VAL A 148 -22.72 2.84 15.93
CA VAL A 148 -23.44 2.84 17.23
C VAL A 148 -22.73 3.68 18.28
N TYR A 149 -21.41 3.81 18.16
CA TYR A 149 -20.61 4.62 19.04
C TYR A 149 -20.28 5.94 18.35
N ASP A 150 -20.54 7.09 18.98
CA ASP A 150 -20.06 8.40 18.53
C ASP A 150 -18.53 8.40 18.60
N ILE A 151 -17.88 7.76 17.63
CA ILE A 151 -16.45 7.81 17.45
C ILE A 151 -16.12 9.29 17.25
N PRO A 152 -15.21 9.88 18.06
CA PRO A 152 -14.82 11.26 17.89
C PRO A 152 -14.52 11.53 16.42
N PRO A 153 -15.03 12.63 15.84
CA PRO A 153 -14.78 12.92 14.44
C PRO A 153 -13.28 12.91 14.20
N SER A 154 -12.89 12.41 13.03
CA SER A 154 -11.50 12.54 12.58
C SER A 154 -11.04 13.97 12.83
N ARG A 155 -9.84 14.14 13.41
CA ARG A 155 -9.24 15.47 13.56
C ARG A 155 -8.91 16.11 12.20
N ARG A 156 -9.03 15.35 11.11
CA ARG A 156 -9.06 15.90 9.76
C ARG A 156 -10.34 16.72 9.64
N ALA A 157 -10.20 18.03 9.42
CA ALA A 157 -11.35 18.83 9.02
C ALA A 157 -12.00 18.14 7.81
N PRO A 158 -13.28 17.76 7.88
CA PRO A 158 -13.97 17.25 6.70
C PRO A 158 -13.86 18.35 5.64
N SER A 159 -13.23 18.03 4.51
CA SER A 159 -13.25 18.94 3.37
C SER A 159 -14.63 18.81 2.74
N ASP A 160 -15.39 19.90 2.67
CA ASP A 160 -16.69 19.93 1.98
C ASP A 160 -16.56 19.67 0.47
N VAL A 161 -15.32 19.68 -0.03
CA VAL A 161 -14.97 19.50 -1.44
C VAL A 161 -13.89 18.42 -1.56
N ASN A 162 -14.15 17.40 -2.35
CA ASN A 162 -13.09 16.46 -2.74
C ASN A 162 -12.06 17.21 -3.58
N PRO A 163 -10.76 17.13 -3.25
CA PRO A 163 -9.75 17.79 -4.04
C PRO A 163 -9.74 17.23 -5.46
N ILE A 164 -9.59 18.11 -6.45
CA ILE A 164 -9.60 17.75 -7.88
C ILE A 164 -8.40 16.84 -8.22
N GLN A 165 -7.30 16.97 -7.48
CA GLN A 165 -6.10 16.15 -7.62
C GLN A 165 -5.78 15.44 -6.29
N PRO A 166 -5.15 14.25 -6.35
CA PRO A 166 -4.66 13.56 -5.17
C PRO A 166 -3.75 14.47 -4.33
N GLN A 167 -4.02 14.55 -3.03
CA GLN A 167 -3.20 15.28 -2.07
C GLN A 167 -2.39 14.29 -1.23
N ARG A 168 -1.19 14.71 -0.83
CA ARG A 168 -0.36 13.92 0.09
C ARG A 168 -1.10 13.75 1.41
N VAL A 169 -1.32 12.50 1.81
CA VAL A 169 -1.87 12.17 3.13
C VAL A 169 -0.78 12.45 4.19
N PRO A 170 -1.06 13.25 5.24
CA PRO A 170 -0.11 13.45 6.34
C PRO A 170 0.22 12.12 7.01
N MET A 171 1.51 11.82 7.15
CA MET A 171 2.03 10.62 7.78
C MET A 171 2.92 11.02 8.96
N GLU A 172 2.67 10.41 10.11
CA GLU A 172 3.53 10.49 11.29
C GLU A 172 4.21 9.14 11.50
N TYR A 173 5.45 9.16 11.96
CA TYR A 173 6.19 7.95 12.29
C TYR A 173 6.96 8.13 13.59
N CYS A 174 7.12 7.03 14.32
CA CYS A 174 8.04 6.94 15.44
C CYS A 174 8.98 5.76 15.20
N THR A 175 10.22 5.90 15.67
CA THR A 175 11.23 4.86 15.56
C THR A 175 11.47 4.25 16.93
N LEU A 176 11.62 2.94 16.97
CA LEU A 176 12.15 2.23 18.14
C LEU A 176 13.66 2.07 17.96
N SER A 177 14.39 2.09 19.07
CA SER A 177 15.81 1.71 19.03
C SER A 177 15.94 0.22 18.69
N GLU A 178 17.13 -0.19 18.23
CA GLU A 178 17.45 -1.60 18.01
C GLU A 178 17.24 -2.40 19.30
N GLN A 179 17.72 -1.88 20.44
CA GLN A 179 17.57 -2.51 21.74
C GLN A 179 16.09 -2.67 22.15
N ASP A 180 15.26 -1.65 21.95
CA ASP A 180 13.82 -1.74 22.25
C ASP A 180 13.12 -2.74 21.35
N THR A 181 13.50 -2.78 20.06
CA THR A 181 12.98 -3.74 19.09
C THR A 181 13.31 -5.17 19.50
N GLU A 182 14.55 -5.44 19.91
CA GLU A 182 14.99 -6.74 20.43
C GLU A 182 14.23 -7.14 21.70
N ASN A 183 14.05 -6.20 22.63
CA ASN A 183 13.29 -6.43 23.86
C ASN A 183 11.85 -6.85 23.56
N ILE A 184 11.20 -6.16 22.63
CA ILE A 184 9.84 -6.47 22.18
C ILE A 184 9.79 -7.86 21.51
N ILE A 185 10.75 -8.18 20.65
CA ILE A 185 10.84 -9.51 20.01
C ILE A 185 11.03 -10.60 21.07
N GLY A 186 11.90 -10.37 22.06
CA GLY A 186 12.13 -11.27 23.18
C GLY A 186 10.85 -11.52 23.99
N PHE A 187 10.12 -10.46 24.30
CA PHE A 187 8.82 -10.53 24.96
C PHE A 187 7.81 -11.35 24.16
N CYS A 188 7.62 -11.03 22.87
CA CYS A 188 6.71 -11.79 21.99
C CYS A 188 7.02 -13.28 21.99
N ARG A 189 8.30 -13.66 21.91
CA ARG A 189 8.74 -15.07 21.94
C ARG A 189 8.44 -15.74 23.29
N ALA A 190 8.73 -15.07 24.40
CA ALA A 190 8.46 -15.59 25.74
C ALA A 190 6.97 -15.85 26.00
N HIS A 191 6.09 -15.04 25.39
CA HIS A 191 4.64 -15.11 25.56
C HIS A 191 3.90 -15.79 24.40
N LYS A 192 4.61 -16.32 23.40
CA LYS A 192 4.04 -16.95 22.18
C LYS A 192 3.08 -16.03 21.41
N LEU A 193 3.42 -14.75 21.35
CA LEU A 193 2.68 -13.72 20.62
C LEU A 193 3.36 -13.40 19.28
N GLY A 194 2.56 -13.02 18.29
CA GLY A 194 3.08 -12.38 17.08
C GLY A 194 3.40 -10.91 17.34
N LEU A 195 4.46 -10.39 16.70
CA LEU A 195 4.85 -8.97 16.82
C LEU A 195 3.71 -8.04 16.43
N ASN A 196 3.06 -8.30 15.29
CA ASN A 196 1.93 -7.51 14.82
C ASN A 196 0.76 -7.58 15.82
N SER A 197 0.49 -8.74 16.43
CA SER A 197 -0.57 -8.87 17.45
C SER A 197 -0.31 -7.98 18.67
N LEU A 198 0.94 -7.93 19.15
CA LEU A 198 1.33 -7.06 20.26
C LEU A 198 1.19 -5.58 19.89
N LEU A 199 1.66 -5.19 18.71
CA LEU A 199 1.57 -3.80 18.23
C LEU A 199 0.11 -3.37 18.02
N SER A 200 -0.73 -4.24 17.45
CA SER A 200 -2.17 -4.00 17.33
C SER A 200 -2.81 -3.79 18.70
N ALA A 201 -2.47 -4.61 19.70
CA ALA A 201 -2.98 -4.45 21.06
C ALA A 201 -2.54 -3.10 21.67
N ALA A 202 -1.26 -2.71 21.51
CA ALA A 202 -0.76 -1.43 21.98
C ALA A 202 -1.49 -0.24 21.33
N VAL A 203 -1.72 -0.28 20.01
CA VAL A 203 -2.48 0.74 19.29
C VAL A 203 -3.93 0.82 19.77
N LEU A 204 -4.60 -0.33 19.97
CA LEU A 204 -5.97 -0.38 20.45
C LEU A 204 -6.10 0.16 21.89
N MET A 205 -5.15 -0.15 22.76
CA MET A 205 -5.07 0.39 24.11
C MET A 205 -4.88 1.91 24.11
N ALA A 206 -3.97 2.42 23.26
CA ALA A 206 -3.76 3.86 23.11
C ALA A 206 -5.02 4.57 22.58
N GLU A 207 -5.66 4.02 21.55
CA GLU A 207 -6.93 4.51 21.02
C GLU A 207 -8.03 4.57 22.09
N TRP A 208 -8.21 3.51 22.87
CA TRP A 208 -9.18 3.46 23.96
C TRP A 208 -8.91 4.53 25.03
N GLN A 209 -7.65 4.70 25.44
CA GLN A 209 -7.25 5.72 26.41
C GLN A 209 -7.50 7.15 25.88
N LEU A 210 -7.22 7.41 24.60
CA LEU A 210 -7.41 8.71 23.97
C LEU A 210 -8.89 9.06 23.79
N ARG A 211 -9.75 8.07 23.52
CA ARG A 211 -11.20 8.25 23.36
C ARG A 211 -11.91 8.61 24.66
N LYS A 212 -11.36 8.21 25.81
CA LYS A 212 -11.94 8.46 27.15
C LYS A 212 -13.39 7.94 27.29
N THR A 213 -13.73 6.88 26.57
CA THR A 213 -15.06 6.25 26.54
C THR A 213 -14.96 4.78 26.97
N PRO A 214 -14.78 4.48 28.27
CA PRO A 214 -14.30 3.19 28.75
C PRO A 214 -15.23 2.00 28.45
N ASN A 215 -16.48 2.23 28.06
CA ASN A 215 -17.47 1.19 27.77
C ASN A 215 -17.76 1.04 26.28
N ILE A 216 -16.95 1.67 25.42
CA ILE A 216 -17.09 1.63 23.97
C ILE A 216 -15.97 0.73 23.42
N PRO A 217 -16.30 -0.39 22.76
CA PRO A 217 -15.31 -1.22 22.11
C PRO A 217 -14.63 -0.47 20.96
N VAL A 218 -13.37 -0.83 20.69
CA VAL A 218 -12.60 -0.25 19.60
C VAL A 218 -12.68 -1.17 18.38
N PRO A 219 -13.37 -0.76 17.29
CA PRO A 219 -13.40 -1.54 16.07
C PRO A 219 -12.01 -1.53 15.42
N TYR A 220 -11.51 -2.71 15.07
CA TYR A 220 -10.22 -2.92 14.46
C TYR A 220 -10.37 -3.63 13.12
N VAL A 221 -9.69 -3.09 12.11
CA VAL A 221 -9.68 -3.62 10.76
C VAL A 221 -8.24 -3.69 10.29
N TYR A 222 -7.83 -4.82 9.74
CA TYR A 222 -6.47 -5.00 9.23
C TYR A 222 -6.46 -5.82 7.93
N PRO A 223 -5.50 -5.55 7.03
CA PRO A 223 -5.37 -6.30 5.79
C PRO A 223 -4.87 -7.72 6.06
N VAL A 224 -5.34 -8.66 5.24
CA VAL A 224 -4.88 -10.04 5.21
C VAL A 224 -4.46 -10.36 3.79
N ASP A 225 -3.18 -10.66 3.59
CA ASP A 225 -2.68 -11.05 2.28
C ASP A 225 -3.23 -12.44 1.91
N LEU A 226 -4.11 -12.49 0.91
CA LEU A 226 -4.76 -13.71 0.46
C LEU A 226 -3.83 -14.60 -0.36
N ARG A 227 -2.68 -14.08 -0.84
CA ARG A 227 -1.69 -14.87 -1.61
C ARG A 227 -1.29 -16.15 -0.89
N TYR A 228 -1.17 -16.08 0.44
CA TYR A 228 -0.78 -17.20 1.31
C TYR A 228 -1.95 -18.08 1.75
N LEU A 229 -3.19 -17.67 1.51
CA LEU A 229 -4.40 -18.37 1.96
C LEU A 229 -5.16 -19.07 0.83
N LEU A 230 -4.97 -18.61 -0.41
CA LEU A 230 -5.60 -19.20 -1.58
C LEU A 230 -4.88 -20.47 -2.02
N SER A 231 -5.64 -21.41 -2.59
CA SER A 231 -5.12 -22.64 -3.19
C SER A 231 -5.60 -22.75 -4.64
N PRO A 232 -4.70 -22.78 -5.64
CA PRO A 232 -3.24 -22.63 -5.50
C PRO A 232 -2.85 -21.22 -4.99
N PRO A 233 -1.65 -21.05 -4.39
CA PRO A 233 -1.13 -19.74 -4.00
C PRO A 233 -1.06 -18.79 -5.19
N VAL A 234 -1.12 -17.48 -4.92
CA VAL A 234 -1.02 -16.42 -5.93
C VAL A 234 0.35 -15.77 -5.79
N SER A 235 1.06 -15.55 -6.90
CA SER A 235 2.36 -14.88 -6.85
C SER A 235 2.23 -13.37 -6.54
N ALA A 236 3.35 -12.71 -6.25
CA ALA A 236 3.35 -11.31 -5.83
C ALA A 236 2.70 -10.38 -6.87
N THR A 237 2.96 -10.61 -8.16
CA THR A 237 2.55 -9.76 -9.28
C THR A 237 1.40 -10.33 -10.12
N GLU A 238 0.88 -11.52 -9.78
CA GLU A 238 -0.19 -12.18 -10.55
C GLU A 238 -1.58 -11.55 -10.32
N CYS A 239 -1.78 -10.87 -9.20
CA CYS A 239 -3.04 -10.23 -8.86
C CYS A 239 -2.83 -8.79 -8.40
N THR A 240 -3.74 -7.90 -8.78
CA THR A 240 -3.62 -6.46 -8.47
C THR A 240 -3.59 -6.24 -6.96
N ASN A 241 -4.67 -6.63 -6.28
CA ASN A 241 -4.88 -6.39 -4.85
C ASN A 241 -5.53 -7.59 -4.14
N PRO A 242 -4.88 -8.76 -3.99
CA PRO A 242 -5.42 -9.89 -3.24
C PRO A 242 -5.33 -9.68 -1.72
N VAL A 243 -5.90 -8.58 -1.23
CA VAL A 243 -5.95 -8.23 0.19
C VAL A 243 -7.36 -8.40 0.72
N GLY A 244 -7.53 -9.38 1.58
CA GLY A 244 -8.73 -9.56 2.39
C GLY A 244 -8.76 -8.58 3.56
N ILE A 245 -9.93 -8.44 4.16
CA ILE A 245 -10.13 -7.55 5.32
C ILE A 245 -10.55 -8.41 6.50
N ALA A 246 -9.71 -8.47 7.53
CA ALA A 246 -10.09 -9.04 8.82
C ALA A 246 -10.65 -7.95 9.73
N THR A 247 -11.65 -8.34 10.53
CA THR A 247 -12.33 -7.45 11.47
C THR A 247 -12.27 -8.04 12.87
N TYR A 248 -12.07 -7.17 13.86
CA TYR A 248 -12.05 -7.53 15.27
C TYR A 248 -12.67 -6.41 16.08
N LEU A 249 -13.50 -6.74 17.07
CA LEU A 249 -14.09 -5.77 17.97
C LEU A 249 -13.39 -5.89 19.33
N ALA A 250 -12.55 -4.91 19.66
CA ALA A 250 -11.75 -4.95 20.87
C ALA A 250 -12.55 -4.42 22.07
N GLU A 251 -12.89 -5.30 23.00
CA GLU A 251 -13.54 -4.96 24.27
C GLU A 251 -12.48 -4.67 25.33
N ILE A 252 -12.10 -3.39 25.46
CA ILE A 252 -11.08 -2.94 26.41
C ILE A 252 -11.79 -2.33 27.62
N VAL A 253 -11.40 -2.76 28.83
CA VAL A 253 -11.93 -2.26 30.10
C VAL A 253 -10.82 -1.73 31.00
N ARG A 254 -11.21 -1.04 32.08
CA ARG A 254 -10.25 -0.60 33.09
C ARG A 254 -9.58 -1.81 33.73
N GLY A 255 -8.27 -1.96 33.51
CA GLY A 255 -7.49 -3.11 33.99
C GLY A 255 -7.14 -4.13 32.90
N THR A 256 -7.61 -3.95 31.66
CA THR A 256 -7.02 -4.65 30.51
C THR A 256 -5.56 -4.23 30.38
N ASP A 257 -4.66 -5.20 30.29
CA ASP A 257 -3.25 -5.01 29.96
C ASP A 257 -2.92 -5.82 28.69
N VAL A 258 -1.78 -5.53 28.10
CA VAL A 258 -1.32 -6.15 26.85
C VAL A 258 -0.94 -7.63 27.06
N VAL A 259 -0.65 -8.05 28.31
CA VAL A 259 -0.48 -9.45 28.77
C VAL A 259 -0.93 -9.60 30.22
#